data_AF-A0A4Y8N531-F1
#
_entry.id   AF-A0A4Y8N531-F1
#
_cell.length_a   1.000
_cell.length_b   1.000
_cell.length_c   1.000
_cell.angle_alpha   90.00
_cell.angle_beta   90.00
_cell.angle_gamma   90.00
#
_symmetry.space_group_name_H-M   'P 1'
#
loop_
_entity.id
_entity.type
_entity.pdbx_description
1 polymer ?
#
loop_
_entity_poly.entity_id
_entity_poly.type
_entity_poly.pdbx_seq_one_letter_code
_entity_poly.pdbx_strand_id
1 'polypeptide(L)'
;MEWMKPKFVEHETVIEGSAATNLAVLYGTYKVLGSQGHNSGISSVKLIKSEKGNPIIRFYDKGDREIGLGFSPTVCAANTRATDAPSYVVCGKNSILFPQPWFLLAVEPTGRVIRQGNAIFGYKEMVIEKGNYSMYFSWGKDDHGADYALQRVE
;
A
#
# COMPACT_ATOMS: atom_id res chain seq x y z
N MET A 1 4.52 -9.64 -33.01
CA MET A 1 5.51 -9.14 -32.05
C MET A 1 4.83 -9.03 -30.70
N GLU A 2 4.96 -10.06 -29.87
CA GLU A 2 4.58 -9.98 -28.46
C GLU A 2 5.62 -9.10 -27.75
N TRP A 3 5.18 -7.95 -27.28
CA TRP A 3 5.97 -7.14 -26.36
C TRP A 3 6.14 -7.95 -25.07
N MET A 4 7.37 -8.35 -24.76
CA MET A 4 7.71 -9.01 -23.50
C MET A 4 7.29 -8.08 -22.36
N LYS A 5 6.26 -8.47 -21.62
CA LYS A 5 5.87 -7.77 -20.39
C LYS A 5 7.07 -7.79 -19.44
N PRO A 6 7.42 -6.66 -18.80
CA PRO A 6 8.49 -6.63 -17.82
C PRO A 6 8.23 -7.71 -16.76
N LYS A 7 9.21 -8.59 -16.56
CA LYS A 7 9.12 -9.70 -15.60
C LYS A 7 9.25 -9.10 -14.20
N PHE A 8 8.29 -9.40 -13.33
CA PHE A 8 8.39 -9.08 -11.91
C PHE A 8 9.69 -9.66 -11.33
N VAL A 9 10.45 -8.84 -10.61
CA VAL A 9 11.67 -9.25 -9.90
C VAL A 9 11.42 -9.09 -8.41
N GLU A 10 11.56 -10.19 -7.68
CA GLU A 10 11.53 -10.18 -6.23
C GLU A 10 12.89 -9.69 -5.69
N HIS A 11 12.83 -8.78 -4.74
CA HIS A 11 14.00 -8.27 -4.03
C HIS A 11 14.03 -8.85 -2.62
N GLU A 12 15.23 -9.14 -2.10
CA GLU A 12 15.38 -9.43 -0.68
C GLU A 12 14.96 -8.23 0.16
N THR A 13 14.18 -8.50 1.20
CA THR A 13 13.63 -7.47 2.09
C THR A 13 14.28 -7.54 3.45
N VAL A 14 14.88 -6.42 3.88
CA VAL A 14 15.26 -6.23 5.28
C VAL A 14 14.01 -5.86 6.08
N ILE A 15 13.66 -6.67 7.09
CA ILE A 15 12.51 -6.44 7.97
C ILE A 15 13.01 -5.92 9.32
N GLU A 16 12.67 -4.67 9.64
CA GLU A 16 13.20 -3.95 10.79
C GLU A 16 12.21 -3.87 11.96
N GLY A 17 12.72 -3.97 13.19
CA GLY A 17 11.93 -3.78 14.41
C GLY A 17 10.69 -4.67 14.47
N SER A 18 9.53 -4.09 14.79
CA SER A 18 8.25 -4.81 14.86
C SER A 18 7.57 -5.02 13.51
N ALA A 19 8.23 -4.72 12.37
CA ALA A 19 7.64 -4.88 11.04
C ALA A 19 7.23 -6.33 10.76
N ALA A 20 7.98 -7.32 11.24
CA ALA A 20 7.66 -8.72 11.05
C ALA A 20 6.29 -9.08 11.64
N THR A 21 6.02 -8.67 12.88
CA THR A 21 4.75 -8.93 13.57
C THR A 21 3.60 -8.21 12.91
N ASN A 22 3.79 -6.95 12.50
CA ASN A 22 2.73 -6.19 11.83
C ASN A 22 2.41 -6.78 10.45
N LEU A 23 3.44 -7.13 9.66
CA LEU A 23 3.25 -7.78 8.36
C LEU A 23 2.48 -9.09 8.50
N ALA A 24 2.76 -9.90 9.54
CA ALA A 24 2.04 -11.14 9.79
C ALA A 24 0.52 -10.93 9.93
N VAL A 25 0.09 -9.82 10.54
CA VAL A 25 -1.32 -9.45 10.68
C VAL A 25 -1.87 -8.80 9.39
N LEU A 26 -1.02 -8.11 8.63
CA LEU A 26 -1.39 -7.34 7.44
C LEU A 26 -1.34 -8.14 6.13
N TYR A 27 -0.77 -9.35 6.09
CA TYR A 27 -0.88 -10.19 4.90
C TYR A 27 -2.35 -10.53 4.62
N GLY A 28 -2.80 -10.35 3.39
CA GLY A 28 -4.20 -10.56 3.01
C GLY A 28 -4.57 -10.00 1.64
N THR A 29 -5.81 -10.28 1.24
CA THR A 29 -6.46 -9.65 0.09
C THR A 29 -7.36 -8.53 0.58
N TYR A 30 -7.36 -7.41 -0.13
CA TYR A 30 -8.08 -6.21 0.21
C TYR A 30 -8.91 -5.73 -0.97
N LYS A 31 -10.18 -5.45 -0.75
CA LYS A 31 -11.03 -4.70 -1.68
C LYS A 31 -10.79 -3.21 -1.48
N VAL A 32 -10.66 -2.47 -2.58
CA VAL A 32 -10.62 -1.01 -2.57
C VAL A 32 -12.05 -0.49 -2.47
N LEU A 33 -12.34 0.21 -1.37
CA LEU A 33 -13.62 0.89 -1.13
C LEU A 33 -13.63 2.30 -1.70
N GLY A 34 -12.47 2.94 -1.73
CA GLY A 34 -12.28 4.27 -2.26
C GLY A 34 -10.80 4.56 -2.51
N SER A 35 -10.53 5.51 -3.37
CA SER A 35 -9.18 5.98 -3.65
C SER A 35 -9.13 7.49 -3.91
N GLN A 36 -8.00 8.10 -3.55
CA GLN A 36 -7.64 9.48 -3.89
C GLN A 36 -6.22 9.51 -4.47
N GLY A 37 -5.92 10.48 -5.33
CA GLY A 37 -4.65 10.54 -6.08
C GLY A 37 -4.66 9.82 -7.42
N HIS A 38 -3.48 9.48 -7.92
CA HIS A 38 -3.31 8.82 -9.22
C HIS A 38 -3.78 7.36 -9.17
N ASN A 39 -4.10 6.74 -10.31
CA ASN A 39 -4.48 5.31 -10.37
C ASN A 39 -5.73 4.92 -9.54
N SER A 40 -6.85 5.61 -9.77
CA SER A 40 -8.18 5.25 -9.22
C SER A 40 -8.83 4.00 -9.83
N GLY A 41 -8.18 3.36 -10.79
CA GLY A 41 -8.69 2.16 -11.48
C GLY A 41 -8.49 0.84 -10.71
N ILE A 42 -7.80 0.89 -9.57
CA ILE A 42 -7.50 -0.29 -8.74
C ILE A 42 -8.77 -0.72 -7.98
N SER A 43 -9.11 -2.00 -8.06
CA SER A 43 -10.28 -2.60 -7.41
C SER A 43 -9.90 -3.43 -6.19
N SER A 44 -8.71 -4.04 -6.21
CA SER A 44 -8.20 -4.85 -5.10
C SER A 44 -6.68 -4.83 -5.04
N VAL A 45 -6.18 -5.14 -3.84
CA VAL A 45 -4.77 -5.14 -3.47
C VAL A 45 -4.50 -6.44 -2.74
N LYS A 46 -3.38 -7.10 -3.02
CA LYS A 46 -2.92 -8.27 -2.26
C LYS A 46 -1.56 -7.97 -1.67
N LEU A 47 -1.43 -8.14 -0.35
CA LEU A 47 -0.15 -8.18 0.33
C LEU A 47 0.11 -9.64 0.74
N ILE A 48 1.12 -10.26 0.16
CA ILE A 48 1.45 -11.67 0.39
C ILE A 48 2.89 -11.83 0.85
N LYS A 49 3.17 -12.93 1.55
CA LYS A 49 4.53 -13.36 1.86
C LYS A 49 4.99 -14.33 0.77
N SER A 50 6.13 -14.04 0.15
CA SER A 50 6.74 -14.93 -0.83
C SER A 50 7.25 -16.21 -0.17
N GLU A 51 7.61 -17.21 -0.98
CA GLU A 51 8.26 -18.44 -0.50
C GLU A 51 9.61 -18.15 0.18
N LYS A 52 10.30 -17.09 -0.25
CA LYS A 52 11.55 -16.61 0.36
C LYS A 52 11.31 -15.77 1.62
N GLY A 53 10.05 -15.51 1.96
CA GLY A 53 9.66 -14.74 3.13
C GLY A 53 9.55 -13.23 2.92
N ASN A 54 9.74 -12.73 1.70
CA ASN A 54 9.66 -11.31 1.40
C ASN A 54 8.19 -10.87 1.21
N PRO A 55 7.78 -9.71 1.72
CA PRO A 55 6.47 -9.14 1.38
C PRO A 55 6.42 -8.80 -0.13
N ILE A 56 5.32 -9.13 -0.78
CA ILE A 56 5.02 -8.73 -2.15
C ILE A 56 3.65 -8.08 -2.15
N ILE A 57 3.55 -6.88 -2.72
CA ILE A 57 2.27 -6.22 -2.97
C ILE A 57 1.90 -6.32 -4.45
N ARG A 58 0.62 -6.59 -4.72
CA ARG A 58 0.06 -6.69 -6.07
C ARG A 58 -1.24 -5.92 -6.16
N PHE A 59 -1.53 -5.42 -7.35
CA PHE A 59 -2.66 -4.55 -7.63
C PHE A 59 -3.47 -5.13 -8.78
N TYR A 60 -4.79 -5.01 -8.68
CA TYR A 60 -5.73 -5.58 -9.65
C TYR A 60 -6.75 -4.54 -10.10
N ASP A 61 -7.10 -4.57 -11.38
CA ASP A 61 -8.18 -3.75 -11.94
C ASP A 61 -9.56 -4.38 -11.67
N LYS A 62 -10.64 -3.73 -12.11
CA LYS A 62 -12.02 -4.25 -11.93
C LYS A 62 -12.32 -5.55 -12.68
N GLY A 63 -11.46 -5.97 -13.60
CA GLY A 63 -11.55 -7.26 -14.29
C GLY A 63 -10.64 -8.32 -13.69
N ASP A 64 -10.17 -8.12 -12.46
CA ASP A 64 -9.24 -9.00 -11.73
C ASP A 64 -7.91 -9.24 -12.45
N ARG A 65 -7.53 -8.34 -13.36
CA ARG A 65 -6.25 -8.42 -14.04
C ARG A 65 -5.19 -7.72 -13.20
N GLU A 66 -4.09 -8.42 -12.96
CA GLU A 66 -2.92 -7.83 -12.31
C GLU A 66 -2.38 -6.71 -13.22
N ILE A 67 -2.50 -5.48 -12.76
CA ILE A 67 -1.85 -4.32 -13.36
C ILE A 67 -0.40 -4.45 -12.94
N GLY A 68 0.52 -4.64 -13.92
CA GLY A 68 1.93 -5.08 -13.80
C GLY A 68 2.84 -4.21 -12.92
N LEU A 69 2.42 -4.06 -11.67
CA LEU A 69 2.85 -3.17 -10.62
C LEU A 69 3.18 -3.98 -9.37
N GLY A 70 3.38 -5.30 -9.53
CA GLY A 70 3.90 -6.15 -8.48
C GLY A 70 5.17 -5.54 -7.91
N PHE A 71 5.20 -5.32 -6.61
CA PHE A 71 6.28 -4.63 -5.93
C PHE A 71 6.80 -5.46 -4.76
N SER A 72 8.12 -5.64 -4.72
CA SER A 72 8.86 -6.28 -3.62
C SER A 72 9.74 -5.20 -2.97
N PRO A 73 9.39 -4.68 -1.77
CA PRO A 73 10.19 -3.69 -1.08
C PRO A 73 11.53 -4.26 -0.64
N THR A 74 12.57 -3.43 -0.65
CA THR A 74 13.90 -3.81 -0.13
C THR A 74 14.03 -3.64 1.38
N VAL A 75 13.19 -2.79 1.98
CA VAL A 75 13.17 -2.54 3.43
C VAL A 75 11.71 -2.40 3.88
N CYS A 76 11.37 -2.96 5.03
CA CYS A 76 10.12 -2.72 5.72
C CYS A 76 10.37 -2.39 7.18
N ALA A 77 9.85 -1.25 7.63
CA ALA A 77 9.93 -0.81 9.02
C ALA A 77 8.52 -0.63 9.59
N ALA A 78 8.37 -0.93 10.87
CA ALA A 78 7.17 -0.62 11.62
C ALA A 78 7.33 0.74 12.29
N ASN A 79 6.26 1.51 12.31
CA ASN A 79 6.15 2.64 13.22
C ASN A 79 4.89 2.48 14.06
N THR A 80 5.04 2.73 15.34
CA THR A 80 3.92 2.91 16.26
C THR A 80 3.34 4.29 16.03
N ARG A 81 2.03 4.41 15.85
CA ARG A 81 1.38 5.72 16.03
C ARG A 81 1.50 6.09 17.50
N ALA A 82 1.59 7.39 17.80
CA ALA A 82 1.75 7.91 19.17
C ALA A 82 0.54 7.63 20.09
N THR A 83 -0.54 7.10 19.53
CA THR A 83 -1.72 6.62 20.22
C THR A 83 -1.85 5.12 19.94
N ASP A 84 -2.45 4.35 20.85
CA ASP A 84 -2.59 2.87 20.87
C ASP A 84 -3.33 2.23 19.65
N ALA A 85 -3.27 2.87 18.50
CA ALA A 85 -3.66 2.32 17.22
C ALA A 85 -2.62 1.30 16.74
N PRO A 86 -3.06 0.20 16.09
CA PRO A 86 -2.20 -0.81 15.56
C PRO A 86 -1.14 -0.19 14.64
N SER A 87 0.08 -0.62 14.92
CA SER A 87 1.31 -0.28 14.22
C SER A 87 1.14 -0.36 12.70
N TYR A 88 1.60 0.65 11.98
CA TYR A 88 1.62 0.62 10.52
C TYR A 88 2.96 0.10 10.02
N VAL A 89 2.97 -0.44 8.80
CA VAL A 89 4.21 -0.80 8.10
C VAL A 89 4.48 0.21 7.00
N VAL A 90 5.74 0.61 6.88
CA VAL A 90 6.24 1.36 5.73
C VAL A 90 7.26 0.49 5.04
N CYS A 91 7.06 0.25 3.74
CA CYS A 91 7.86 -0.66 2.96
C CYS A 91 8.34 0.03 1.68
N GLY A 92 9.63 -0.09 1.35
CA GLY A 92 10.24 0.49 0.15
C GLY A 92 10.80 1.90 0.30
N LYS A 93 10.51 2.59 1.41
CA LYS A 93 10.95 3.97 1.64
C LYS A 93 12.39 3.99 2.14
N ASN A 94 13.36 3.84 1.24
CA ASN A 94 14.78 3.65 1.59
C ASN A 94 15.69 4.86 1.27
N SER A 95 15.26 5.85 0.48
CA SER A 95 16.02 7.08 0.24
C SER A 95 15.22 8.13 -0.54
N ILE A 96 15.45 9.42 -0.27
CA ILE A 96 14.94 10.55 -1.08
C ILE A 96 15.66 10.60 -2.45
N LEU A 97 16.89 10.09 -2.55
CA LEU A 97 17.75 10.21 -3.73
C LEU A 97 17.40 9.21 -4.85
N PHE A 98 16.88 8.04 -4.49
CA PHE A 98 16.46 6.99 -5.41
C PHE A 98 15.02 6.61 -5.10
N PRO A 99 14.05 7.28 -5.72
CA PRO A 99 12.66 7.07 -5.41
C PRO A 99 12.21 5.76 -6.02
N GLN A 100 12.24 4.74 -5.17
CA GLN A 100 11.63 3.46 -5.43
C GLN A 100 10.14 3.55 -5.07
N PRO A 101 9.30 2.69 -5.67
CA PRO A 101 7.95 2.54 -5.17
C PRO A 101 7.97 2.21 -3.68
N TRP A 102 7.02 2.74 -2.94
CA TRP A 102 6.89 2.45 -1.52
C TRP A 102 5.43 2.51 -1.11
N PHE A 103 5.11 1.83 -0.02
CA PHE A 103 3.78 1.86 0.55
C PHE A 103 3.80 2.00 2.06
N LEU A 104 2.72 2.58 2.57
CA LEU A 104 2.32 2.51 3.97
C LEU A 104 1.02 1.73 4.04
N LEU A 105 0.94 0.72 4.90
CA LEU A 105 -0.30 -0.01 5.17
C LEU A 105 -0.58 -0.02 6.67
N ALA A 106 -1.82 0.29 7.03
CA ALA A 106 -2.26 0.36 8.42
C ALA A 106 -3.69 -0.16 8.55
N VAL A 107 -4.01 -0.75 9.69
CA VAL A 107 -5.39 -0.88 10.17
C VAL A 107 -5.78 0.40 10.91
N GLU A 108 -7.02 0.86 10.72
CA GLU A 108 -7.56 2.10 11.28
C GLU A 108 -8.61 1.77 12.35
N PRO A 109 -8.21 1.59 13.62
CA PRO A 109 -9.05 1.01 14.69
C PRO A 109 -10.17 1.94 15.15
N THR A 110 -10.08 3.22 14.82
CA THR A 110 -11.06 4.28 15.13
C THR A 110 -11.71 4.82 13.87
N GLY A 111 -11.32 4.32 12.69
CA GLY A 111 -11.59 4.96 11.42
C GLY A 111 -10.71 6.19 11.20
N ARG A 112 -10.75 6.71 9.97
CA ARG A 112 -9.97 7.87 9.53
C ARG A 112 -10.66 8.56 8.36
N VAL A 113 -10.51 9.89 8.28
CA VAL A 113 -10.91 10.66 7.09
C VAL A 113 -9.66 11.22 6.43
N ILE A 114 -9.50 10.93 5.15
CA ILE A 114 -8.44 11.51 4.32
C ILE A 114 -9.07 12.63 3.49
N ARG A 115 -8.47 13.82 3.55
CA ARG A 115 -8.90 15.01 2.81
C ARG A 115 -7.82 15.39 1.82
N GLN A 116 -8.16 15.41 0.53
CA GLN A 116 -7.27 15.86 -0.54
C GLN A 116 -7.96 16.96 -1.35
N GLY A 117 -7.19 17.98 -1.73
CA GLY A 117 -7.70 19.16 -2.42
C GLY A 117 -7.13 20.44 -1.83
N ASN A 118 -7.72 21.57 -2.18
CA ASN A 118 -7.35 22.86 -1.62
C ASN A 118 -8.57 23.78 -1.51
N ALA A 119 -8.38 24.93 -0.85
CA ALA A 119 -9.45 25.88 -0.61
C ALA A 119 -10.10 26.45 -1.90
N ILE A 120 -9.42 26.37 -3.04
CA ILE A 120 -9.88 26.94 -4.32
C ILE A 120 -10.76 25.93 -5.09
N PHE A 121 -10.37 24.64 -5.11
CA PHE A 121 -11.06 23.59 -5.87
C PHE A 121 -11.95 22.67 -5.02
N GLY A 122 -12.02 22.95 -3.71
CA GLY A 122 -12.75 22.12 -2.75
C GLY A 122 -11.94 20.91 -2.29
N TYR A 123 -12.38 20.32 -1.18
CA TYR A 123 -11.80 19.10 -0.62
C TYR A 123 -12.64 17.90 -1.00
N LYS A 124 -12.00 16.85 -1.48
CA LYS A 124 -12.59 15.52 -1.58
C LYS A 124 -12.25 14.75 -0.32
N GLU A 125 -13.26 14.16 0.31
CA GLU A 125 -13.08 13.28 1.46
C GLU A 125 -13.11 11.82 1.04
N MET A 126 -12.29 11.01 1.70
CA MET A 126 -12.36 9.56 1.66
C MET A 126 -12.42 9.07 3.09
N VAL A 127 -13.52 8.39 3.41
CA VAL A 127 -13.77 7.86 4.74
C VAL A 127 -13.27 6.42 4.78
N ILE A 128 -12.44 6.12 5.78
CA ILE A 128 -12.01 4.78 6.14
C ILE A 128 -12.75 4.44 7.42
N GLU A 129 -13.67 3.48 7.35
CA GLU A 129 -14.46 3.08 8.51
C GLU A 129 -13.61 2.42 9.60
N LYS A 130 -14.15 2.36 10.81
CA LYS A 130 -13.51 1.72 11.95
C LYS A 130 -13.19 0.24 11.65
N GLY A 131 -11.95 -0.17 11.87
CA GLY A 131 -11.48 -1.55 11.66
C GLY A 131 -11.06 -1.84 10.22
N ASN A 132 -11.34 -0.94 9.27
CA ASN A 132 -10.82 -1.04 7.90
C ASN A 132 -9.36 -0.60 7.83
N TYR A 133 -8.78 -0.67 6.64
CA TYR A 133 -7.37 -0.45 6.39
C TYR A 133 -7.16 0.80 5.54
N SER A 134 -6.08 1.51 5.83
CA SER A 134 -5.59 2.60 4.97
C SER A 134 -4.32 2.15 4.28
N MET A 135 -4.19 2.45 3.00
CA MET A 135 -2.91 2.33 2.32
C MET A 135 -2.57 3.63 1.60
N TYR A 136 -1.33 4.06 1.71
CA TYR A 136 -0.74 5.00 0.77
C TYR A 136 0.28 4.24 -0.08
N PHE A 137 0.25 4.42 -1.39
CA PHE A 137 1.25 3.86 -2.30
C PHE A 137 1.81 4.97 -3.17
N SER A 138 3.12 5.07 -3.32
CA SER A 138 3.82 6.03 -4.19
C SER A 138 4.56 5.31 -5.31
N TRP A 139 4.37 5.78 -6.55
CA TRP A 139 4.98 5.26 -7.76
C TRP A 139 6.21 6.11 -8.14
N GLY A 140 7.34 5.97 -7.43
CA GLY A 140 8.61 6.58 -7.85
C GLY A 140 8.75 8.10 -7.66
N LYS A 141 9.56 8.74 -8.53
CA LYS A 141 10.27 10.03 -8.31
C LYS A 141 9.41 11.26 -8.10
N ASP A 142 8.20 11.24 -8.63
CA ASP A 142 7.36 12.44 -8.71
C ASP A 142 6.23 12.42 -7.68
N ASP A 143 6.33 11.54 -6.67
CA ASP A 143 5.35 11.36 -5.60
C ASP A 143 3.91 11.21 -6.12
N HIS A 144 3.79 10.63 -7.32
CA HIS A 144 2.52 10.17 -7.89
C HIS A 144 2.04 9.03 -7.01
N GLY A 145 1.36 9.40 -5.94
CA GLY A 145 0.83 8.48 -4.97
C GLY A 145 -0.67 8.44 -4.99
N ALA A 146 -1.18 7.46 -4.26
CA ALA A 146 -2.59 7.24 -4.08
C ALA A 146 -2.87 6.74 -2.68
N ASP A 147 -3.89 7.33 -2.07
CA ASP A 147 -4.48 6.83 -0.85
C ASP A 147 -5.63 5.88 -1.21
N TYR A 148 -5.71 4.77 -0.49
CA TYR A 148 -6.74 3.76 -0.64
C TYR A 148 -7.41 3.48 0.71
N ALA A 149 -8.74 3.50 0.70
CA ALA A 149 -9.55 2.89 1.74
C ALA A 149 -9.77 1.42 1.38
N LEU A 150 -9.38 0.53 2.29
CA LEU A 150 -9.29 -0.90 2.05
C LEU A 150 -10.14 -1.69 3.05
N GLN A 151 -10.81 -2.73 2.57
CA GLN A 151 -11.47 -3.73 3.41
C GLN A 151 -10.83 -5.08 3.14
N ARG A 152 -10.38 -5.78 4.18
CA ARG A 152 -9.86 -7.15 4.03
C ARG A 152 -10.99 -8.09 3.62
N VAL A 153 -10.71 -8.94 2.64
CA VAL A 153 -11.60 -10.01 2.18
C VAL A 153 -11.01 -11.33 2.65
N GLU A 154 -11.84 -12.17 3.27
CA GLU A 154 -11.47 -13.53 3.68
C GLU A 154 -11.41 -14.49 2.48
#